data_AF-A0A086JCX7-F1
#
_entry.id   AF-A0A086JCX7-F1
#
_cell.length_a   1.000
_cell.length_b   1.000
_cell.length_c   1.000
_cell.angle_alpha   90.00
_cell.angle_beta   90.00
_cell.angle_gamma   90.00
#
_symmetry.space_group_name_H-M   'P 1'
#
loop_
_entity.id
_entity.type
_entity.pdbx_description
1 polymer ?
#
loop_
_entity_poly.entity_id
_entity_poly.type
_entity_poly.pdbx_seq_one_letter_code
_entity_poly.pdbx_strand_id
1 'polypeptide(L)'
;MYAFRSLSPSPSSAFVGPLLPTTVEGGEEVMPFFLGGSIVEWSRVRVDPERFEKNKHVELLVKKYEQNLKKQMKQILVDAACDLETRFSVIRTSESNVGNWLCDLMRRECRADIAILNSGAL
;
A
#
# COMPACT_ATOMS: atom_id res chain seq x y z
N MET A 1 50.40 -10.39 -19.81
CA MET A 1 50.30 -10.90 -18.44
C MET A 1 49.69 -9.81 -17.56
N TYR A 2 48.37 -9.80 -17.40
CA TYR A 2 47.64 -9.22 -16.26
C TYR A 2 46.34 -10.01 -16.14
N ALA A 3 46.12 -10.59 -14.97
CA ALA A 3 45.11 -11.62 -14.70
C ALA A 3 43.79 -10.97 -14.22
N PHE A 4 42.67 -11.34 -14.85
CA PHE A 4 41.34 -11.15 -14.30
C PHE A 4 41.16 -12.12 -13.13
N ARG A 5 41.20 -11.60 -11.90
CA ARG A 5 40.87 -12.37 -10.69
C ARG A 5 39.38 -12.17 -10.39
N SER A 6 38.57 -13.17 -10.69
CA SER A 6 37.19 -13.28 -10.22
C SER A 6 37.21 -13.59 -8.71
N LEU A 7 36.95 -12.58 -7.89
CA LEU A 7 36.63 -12.79 -6.47
C LEU A 7 35.11 -12.86 -6.35
N SER A 8 34.57 -14.08 -6.41
CA SER A 8 33.20 -14.38 -5.99
C SER A 8 33.10 -14.24 -4.46
N PRO A 9 32.20 -13.41 -3.91
CA PRO A 9 31.92 -13.47 -2.48
C PRO A 9 31.16 -14.77 -2.16
N SER A 10 31.50 -15.41 -1.04
CA SER A 10 30.86 -16.62 -0.54
C SER A 10 29.38 -16.39 -0.21
N PRO A 11 28.48 -17.38 -0.45
CA PRO A 11 27.02 -17.22 -0.38
C PRO A 11 26.44 -17.19 1.05
N SER A 12 27.22 -16.83 2.07
CA SER A 12 26.90 -17.11 3.48
C SER A 12 26.24 -15.97 4.26
N SER A 13 25.62 -14.98 3.61
CA SER A 13 24.83 -13.97 4.33
C SER A 13 23.50 -13.63 3.65
N ALA A 14 22.82 -14.63 3.10
CA ALA A 14 21.40 -14.50 2.81
C ALA A 14 20.67 -14.33 4.15
N PHE A 15 19.99 -13.20 4.32
CA PHE A 15 19.18 -12.92 5.51
C PHE A 15 18.04 -13.95 5.59
N VAL A 16 18.08 -14.80 6.62
CA VAL A 16 17.04 -15.78 6.97
C VAL A 16 16.44 -15.33 8.30
N GLY A 17 15.50 -14.39 8.26
CA GLY A 17 14.81 -13.90 9.45
C GLY A 17 13.42 -13.36 9.09
N PRO A 18 12.45 -13.35 10.02
CA PRO A 18 11.16 -12.72 9.77
C PRO A 18 11.36 -11.23 9.50
N LEU A 19 10.60 -10.69 8.55
CA LEU A 19 10.57 -9.25 8.27
C LEU A 19 10.30 -8.50 9.58
N LEU A 20 11.25 -7.67 10.02
CA LEU A 20 11.12 -6.95 11.27
C LEU A 20 10.02 -5.87 11.14
N PRO A 21 9.18 -5.66 12.17
CA PRO A 21 8.16 -4.61 12.13
C PRO A 21 8.78 -3.23 11.92
N THR A 22 8.04 -2.36 11.22
CA THR A 22 8.43 -1.01 10.77
C THR A 22 8.72 0.01 11.90
N THR A 23 8.83 -0.44 13.14
CA THR A 23 9.00 0.36 14.36
C THR A 23 10.44 0.80 14.64
N VAL A 24 11.43 0.38 13.86
CA VAL A 24 12.82 0.86 14.01
C VAL A 24 13.01 2.28 13.46
N GLU A 25 13.66 3.13 14.25
CA GLU A 25 14.12 4.45 13.81
C GLU A 25 15.24 4.29 12.77
N GLY A 26 15.03 4.93 11.61
CA GLY A 26 15.98 5.14 10.50
C GLY A 26 17.18 4.19 10.43
N GLY A 27 17.05 3.10 9.68
CA GLY A 27 18.18 2.34 9.16
C GLY A 27 18.23 2.44 7.63
N GLU A 28 19.43 2.45 7.06
CA GLU A 28 19.63 2.17 5.64
C GLU A 28 19.45 0.66 5.42
N GLU A 29 18.35 0.29 4.78
CA GLU A 29 18.08 -1.10 4.42
C GLU A 29 18.57 -1.33 2.99
N VAL A 30 19.79 -1.86 2.87
CA VAL A 30 20.36 -2.28 1.59
C VAL A 30 19.85 -3.70 1.30
N MET A 31 18.90 -3.83 0.36
CA MET A 31 18.43 -5.14 -0.09
C MET A 31 19.58 -5.89 -0.79
N PRO A 32 20.06 -7.04 -0.29
CA PRO A 32 21.36 -7.54 -0.70
C PRO A 32 21.44 -8.10 -2.12
N PHE A 33 20.34 -8.47 -2.81
CA PHE A 33 20.50 -9.12 -4.10
C PHE A 33 19.26 -9.00 -5.02
N PHE A 34 19.35 -8.11 -6.01
CA PHE A 34 18.76 -8.31 -7.33
C PHE A 34 19.89 -8.82 -8.23
N LEU A 35 19.69 -9.94 -8.94
CA LEU A 35 20.60 -10.34 -10.02
C LEU A 35 20.47 -9.29 -11.15
N GLY A 36 21.33 -8.26 -11.09
CA GLY A 36 21.22 -7.03 -11.87
C GLY A 36 21.07 -5.85 -10.92
N GLY A 37 22.20 -5.32 -10.43
CA GLY A 37 22.23 -4.29 -9.40
C GLY A 37 21.34 -3.08 -9.73
N SER A 38 20.59 -2.62 -8.72
CA SER A 38 19.90 -1.33 -8.81
C SER A 38 20.96 -0.22 -8.96
N ILE A 39 20.81 0.62 -9.98
CA ILE A 39 21.68 1.79 -10.26
C ILE A 39 21.36 2.95 -9.27
N VAL A 40 20.37 2.78 -8.39
CA VAL A 40 19.81 3.86 -7.58
C VAL A 40 19.99 3.59 -6.09
N GLU A 41 20.50 4.60 -5.40
CA GLU A 41 20.56 4.71 -3.94
C GLU A 41 19.27 5.33 -3.40
N TRP A 42 18.71 4.75 -2.34
CA TRP A 42 17.51 5.28 -1.69
C TRP A 42 17.75 5.47 -0.19
N SER A 43 17.10 6.47 0.39
CA SER A 43 17.05 6.65 1.84
C SER A 43 15.63 6.95 2.28
N ARG A 44 15.27 6.44 3.47
CA ARG A 44 13.95 6.69 4.05
C ARG A 44 13.94 8.05 4.73
N VAL A 45 13.23 9.00 4.14
CA VAL A 45 12.98 10.30 4.77
C VAL A 45 11.65 10.27 5.50
N ARG A 46 11.67 10.42 6.84
CA ARG A 46 10.45 10.69 7.61
C ARG A 46 10.09 12.16 7.42
N VAL A 47 8.84 12.41 6.99
CA VAL A 47 8.31 13.77 6.83
C VAL A 47 7.54 14.12 8.08
N ASP A 48 8.12 14.99 8.90
CA ASP A 48 7.53 15.49 10.14
C ASP A 48 7.47 17.03 10.14
N PRO A 49 6.53 17.63 10.90
CA PRO A 49 6.37 19.08 10.94
C PRO A 49 7.56 19.84 11.56
N GLU A 50 8.43 19.15 12.31
CA GLU A 50 9.61 19.75 12.96
C GLU A 50 10.75 19.95 11.95
N ARG A 51 10.91 19.02 10.99
CA ARG A 51 11.92 19.08 9.93
C ARG A 51 11.46 19.76 8.66
N PHE A 52 10.15 19.75 8.36
CA PHE A 52 9.62 20.28 7.11
C PHE A 52 8.45 21.23 7.34
N GLU A 53 8.67 22.52 7.06
CA GLU A 53 7.61 23.51 7.11
C GLU A 53 6.58 23.28 6.00
N LYS A 54 5.30 23.43 6.35
CA LYS A 54 4.21 23.35 5.37
C LYS A 54 4.26 24.54 4.43
N ASN A 55 4.17 24.27 3.13
CA ASN A 55 3.97 25.32 2.16
C ASN A 55 2.56 25.92 2.30
N LYS A 56 2.49 27.22 2.63
CA LYS A 56 1.22 27.93 2.90
C LYS A 56 0.25 27.90 1.72
N HIS A 57 0.74 27.97 0.48
CA HIS A 57 -0.11 27.94 -0.71
C HIS A 57 -0.71 26.55 -0.92
N VAL A 58 0.10 25.50 -0.77
CA VAL A 58 -0.35 24.10 -0.85
C VAL A 58 -1.34 23.79 0.27
N GLU A 59 -1.08 24.26 1.50
CA GLU A 59 -1.98 24.06 2.62
C GLU A 59 -3.36 24.67 2.37
N LEU A 60 -3.42 25.90 1.83
CA LEU A 60 -4.68 26.54 1.49
C LEU A 60 -5.44 25.77 0.41
N LEU A 61 -4.73 25.26 -0.59
CA LEU A 61 -5.30 24.45 -1.67
C LEU A 61 -5.86 23.12 -1.13
N VAL A 62 -5.11 22.42 -0.28
CA VAL A 62 -5.54 21.17 0.36
C VAL A 62 -6.79 21.42 1.21
N LYS A 63 -6.80 22.49 2.02
CA LYS A 63 -7.97 22.86 2.84
C LYS A 63 -9.23 23.08 1.98
N LYS A 64 -9.09 23.72 0.82
CA LYS A 64 -10.20 23.92 -0.11
C LYS A 64 -10.76 22.58 -0.61
N TYR A 65 -9.91 21.65 -1.03
CA TYR A 65 -10.35 20.34 -1.51
C TYR A 65 -10.92 19.47 -0.38
N GLU A 66 -10.31 19.51 0.80
CA GLU A 66 -10.79 18.80 1.98
C GLU A 66 -12.20 19.26 2.38
N GLN A 67 -12.48 20.56 2.33
CA GLN A 67 -13.82 21.10 2.59
C GLN A 67 -14.85 20.59 1.58
N ASN A 68 -14.49 20.49 0.30
CA ASN A 68 -15.38 19.96 -0.73
C ASN A 68 -15.62 18.45 -0.54
N LEU A 69 -14.57 17.69 -0.26
CA LEU A 69 -14.65 16.25 -0.01
C LEU A 69 -15.54 15.97 1.21
N LYS A 70 -15.37 16.72 2.31
CA LYS A 70 -16.22 16.60 3.52
C LYS A 70 -17.70 16.83 3.24
N LYS A 71 -18.04 17.69 2.27
CA LYS A 71 -19.45 17.89 1.86
C LYS A 71 -19.97 16.67 1.11
N GLN A 72 -19.20 16.14 0.18
CA GLN A 72 -19.57 14.96 -0.60
C GLN A 72 -19.69 13.71 0.27
N MET A 73 -18.81 13.52 1.25
CA MET A 73 -18.83 12.35 2.15
C MET A 73 -20.04 12.30 3.09
N LYS A 74 -20.75 13.42 3.29
CA LYS A 74 -21.97 13.46 4.12
C LYS A 74 -23.22 13.01 3.37
N GLN A 75 -23.12 12.83 2.06
CA GLN A 75 -24.23 12.34 1.27
C GLN A 75 -24.44 10.85 1.56
N ILE A 76 -25.64 10.50 2.01
CA ILE A 76 -26.05 9.10 2.13
C ILE A 76 -26.29 8.56 0.72
N LEU A 77 -25.50 7.56 0.31
CA LEU A 77 -25.62 6.92 -1.00
C LEU A 77 -26.54 5.69 -0.97
N VAL A 78 -26.46 4.92 0.13
CA VAL A 78 -27.17 3.66 0.31
C VAL A 78 -27.54 3.53 1.78
N ASP A 79 -28.75 3.04 2.03
CA ASP A 79 -29.19 2.54 3.34
C ASP A 79 -29.15 1.01 3.29
N ALA A 80 -28.32 0.39 4.13
CA ALA A 80 -28.14 -1.05 4.15
C ALA A 80 -29.06 -1.67 5.21
N ALA A 81 -29.92 -2.62 4.79
CA ALA A 81 -30.84 -3.29 5.70
C ALA A 81 -30.15 -4.28 6.67
N CYS A 82 -28.84 -4.50 6.52
CA CYS A 82 -28.02 -5.35 7.37
C CYS A 82 -26.59 -4.83 7.45
N ASP A 83 -25.86 -5.29 8.46
CA ASP A 83 -24.45 -4.95 8.63
C ASP A 83 -23.58 -5.59 7.53
N LEU A 84 -22.67 -4.80 6.97
CA LEU A 84 -21.69 -5.27 5.98
C LEU A 84 -20.43 -5.78 6.68
N GLU A 85 -20.06 -7.03 6.41
CA GLU A 85 -18.90 -7.70 7.00
C GLU A 85 -17.61 -7.30 6.29
N THR A 86 -16.81 -6.42 6.89
CA THR A 86 -15.58 -5.87 6.31
C THR A 86 -14.31 -6.24 7.09
N ARG A 87 -14.40 -7.11 8.11
CA ARG A 87 -13.22 -7.44 8.92
C ARG A 87 -12.21 -8.25 8.10
N PHE A 88 -10.94 -7.85 8.15
CA PHE A 88 -9.85 -8.54 7.45
C PHE A 88 -9.74 -10.03 7.77
N SER A 89 -10.14 -10.44 8.99
CA SER A 89 -10.17 -11.84 9.39
C SER A 89 -11.17 -12.68 8.60
N VAL A 90 -12.24 -12.07 8.09
CA VAL A 90 -13.33 -12.75 7.37
C VAL A 90 -13.16 -12.61 5.86
N ILE A 91 -13.04 -11.37 5.35
CA ILE A 91 -13.05 -11.11 3.90
C ILE A 91 -11.92 -11.81 3.13
N ARG A 92 -10.82 -12.18 3.82
CA ARG A 92 -9.66 -12.86 3.21
C ARG A 92 -9.69 -14.38 3.35
N THR A 93 -10.58 -14.91 4.17
CA THR A 93 -10.59 -16.34 4.54
C THR A 93 -11.90 -17.04 4.19
N SER A 94 -12.97 -16.28 4.00
CA SER A 94 -14.28 -16.79 3.60
C SER A 94 -15.03 -15.79 2.73
N GLU A 95 -16.15 -16.24 2.18
CA GLU A 95 -17.13 -15.38 1.55
C GLU A 95 -17.69 -14.35 2.57
N SER A 96 -18.01 -13.15 2.09
CA SER A 96 -18.56 -12.06 2.90
C SER A 96 -19.66 -11.33 2.13
N ASN A 97 -20.68 -10.83 2.83
CA ASN A 97 -21.81 -10.15 2.19
C ASN A 97 -21.40 -8.84 1.48
N VAL A 98 -20.39 -8.12 1.99
CA VAL A 98 -19.86 -6.93 1.32
C VAL A 98 -19.16 -7.27 0.00
N GLY A 99 -18.42 -8.38 -0.04
CA GLY A 99 -17.75 -8.85 -1.25
C GLY A 99 -18.76 -9.24 -2.31
N ASN A 100 -19.81 -9.97 -1.93
CA ASN A 100 -20.90 -10.34 -2.83
C ASN A 100 -21.61 -9.10 -3.39
N TRP A 101 -21.98 -8.16 -2.52
CA TRP A 101 -22.63 -6.92 -2.93
C TRP A 101 -21.78 -6.11 -3.93
N LEU A 102 -20.47 -5.96 -3.67
CA LEU A 102 -19.59 -5.22 -4.56
C LEU A 102 -19.37 -5.96 -5.90
N CYS A 103 -19.23 -7.29 -5.89
CA CYS A 103 -19.12 -8.09 -7.10
C CYS A 103 -20.39 -8.00 -7.96
N ASP A 104 -21.58 -8.00 -7.35
CA ASP A 104 -22.85 -7.82 -8.05
C ASP A 104 -22.95 -6.44 -8.69
N LEU A 105 -22.53 -5.39 -7.95
CA LEU A 105 -22.44 -4.04 -8.50
C LEU A 105 -21.47 -3.98 -9.69
N MET A 106 -20.27 -4.55 -9.57
CA MET A 106 -19.29 -4.61 -10.64
C MET A 106 -19.85 -5.33 -11.88
N ARG A 107 -20.49 -6.49 -11.71
CA ARG A 107 -21.13 -7.22 -12.80
C ARG A 107 -22.18 -6.37 -13.50
N ARG A 108 -23.04 -5.69 -12.74
CA ARG A 108 -24.13 -4.85 -13.28
C ARG A 108 -23.59 -3.65 -14.04
N GLU A 109 -22.69 -2.89 -13.44
CA GLU A 109 -22.16 -1.64 -14.03
C GLU A 109 -21.26 -1.92 -15.24
N CYS A 110 -20.46 -2.99 -15.19
CA CYS A 110 -19.59 -3.39 -16.30
C CYS A 110 -20.28 -4.29 -17.32
N ARG A 111 -21.53 -4.71 -17.10
CA ARG A 111 -22.27 -5.70 -17.91
C ARG A 111 -21.47 -6.99 -18.12
N ALA A 112 -20.86 -7.48 -17.05
CA ALA A 112 -20.00 -8.67 -17.06
C ALA A 112 -20.72 -9.91 -16.51
N ASP A 113 -20.38 -11.07 -17.06
CA ASP A 113 -20.91 -12.35 -16.58
C ASP A 113 -20.32 -12.78 -15.23
N ILE A 114 -19.07 -12.39 -14.96
CA ILE A 114 -18.32 -12.75 -13.76
C ILE A 114 -17.56 -11.51 -13.26
N ALA A 115 -17.55 -11.30 -11.94
CA ALA A 115 -16.66 -10.35 -11.28
C ALA A 115 -15.84 -11.08 -10.23
N ILE A 116 -14.55 -10.74 -10.16
CA ILE A 116 -13.61 -11.26 -9.17
C ILE A 116 -12.96 -10.05 -8.52
N LEU A 117 -12.98 -10.02 -7.19
CA LEU A 117 -12.36 -8.98 -6.39
C LEU A 117 -11.39 -9.62 -5.41
N ASN A 118 -10.16 -9.10 -5.36
CA ASN A 118 -9.24 -9.46 -4.30
C ASN A 118 -9.61 -8.71 -3.01
N SER A 119 -9.77 -9.45 -1.93
CA SER A 119 -10.14 -8.94 -0.60
C SER A 119 -9.12 -7.99 0.05
N GLY A 120 -7.93 -7.80 -0.53
CA GLY A 120 -6.96 -6.79 -0.10
C GLY A 120 -7.36 -5.36 -0.45
N ALA A 121 -8.31 -5.20 -1.39
CA ALA A 121 -8.83 -3.90 -1.82
C ALA A 121 -10.12 -3.48 -1.07
N LEU A 122 -10.63 -4.36 -0.18
CA LEU A 122 -11.78 -4.13 0.69
C LEU A 122 -11.35 -3.67 2.08
#